data_AF-A0A9W9TXQ1-F1
#
_entry.id   AF-A0A9W9TXQ1-F1
#
_cell.length_a   1.000
_cell.length_b   1.000
_cell.length_c   1.000
_cell.angle_alpha   90.00
_cell.angle_beta   90.00
_cell.angle_gamma   90.00
#
_symmetry.space_group_name_H-M   'P 1'
#
loop_
_entity.id
_entity.type
_entity.pdbx_description
1 polymer ?
#
loop_
_entity_poly.entity_id
_entity_poly.type
_entity_poly.pdbx_seq_one_letter_code
_entity_poly.pdbx_strand_id
1 'polypeptide(L)'
;MEKTDSQTPSTPTVIPAPVSACDVLTPLSQDTGLPTSGAVAARVRQQMRENASSPSPASSPSSSHSDSATRSGGELSPVQKRSETLLPMGKREGDAVRTWRRMIVEYR
;
A
#
# COMPACT_ATOMS: atom_id res chain seq x y z
N MET A 1 -41.30 -25.95 -57.34
CA MET A 1 -41.72 -26.45 -56.01
C MET A 1 -40.46 -26.49 -55.15
N GLU A 2 -40.47 -25.73 -54.04
CA GLU A 2 -39.78 -25.89 -52.74
C GLU A 2 -38.39 -26.60 -52.70
N LYS A 3 -37.36 -26.19 -51.95
CA LYS A 3 -37.30 -25.46 -50.67
C LYS A 3 -35.82 -25.06 -50.42
N THR A 4 -35.63 -24.01 -49.63
CA THR A 4 -34.37 -23.50 -49.07
C THR A 4 -33.63 -24.51 -48.19
N ASP A 5 -32.30 -24.54 -48.28
CA ASP A 5 -31.45 -24.71 -47.09
C ASP A 5 -30.10 -23.99 -47.27
N SER A 6 -29.67 -23.34 -46.19
CA SER A 6 -28.64 -22.30 -46.18
C SER A 6 -27.24 -22.89 -46.07
N GLN A 7 -26.33 -22.56 -46.98
CA GLN A 7 -24.92 -22.95 -46.86
C GLN A 7 -24.01 -21.85 -47.41
N THR A 8 -23.29 -21.15 -46.52
CA THR A 8 -22.02 -20.51 -46.88
C THR A 8 -20.98 -20.73 -45.76
N PRO A 9 -19.78 -21.23 -46.10
CA PRO A 9 -18.73 -21.61 -45.14
C PRO A 9 -17.85 -20.44 -44.68
N SER A 10 -17.30 -20.57 -43.48
CA SER A 10 -16.45 -19.60 -42.77
C SER A 10 -14.95 -19.73 -43.11
N THR A 11 -14.22 -18.60 -43.02
CA THR A 11 -12.73 -18.41 -42.87
C THR A 11 -11.90 -18.55 -44.18
N PRO A 12 -10.79 -17.77 -44.42
CA PRO A 12 -9.90 -17.11 -43.45
C PRO A 12 -9.38 -15.68 -43.79
N THR A 13 -9.05 -14.89 -42.76
CA THR A 13 -8.09 -13.77 -42.89
C THR A 13 -7.16 -13.75 -41.67
N VAL A 14 -5.88 -14.01 -41.89
CA VAL A 14 -4.78 -13.93 -40.93
C VAL A 14 -3.93 -12.72 -41.28
N ILE A 15 -3.93 -11.64 -40.48
CA ILE A 15 -2.93 -10.55 -40.50
C ILE A 15 -2.98 -9.80 -39.14
N PRO A 16 -1.93 -9.09 -38.69
CA PRO A 16 -0.73 -9.55 -37.98
C PRO A 16 -0.77 -9.21 -36.47
N ALA A 17 0.16 -9.80 -35.69
CA ALA A 17 0.25 -9.62 -34.25
C ALA A 17 0.45 -8.15 -33.83
N PRO A 18 -0.15 -7.70 -32.70
CA PRO A 18 0.10 -6.36 -32.19
C PRO A 18 1.58 -6.21 -31.83
N VAL A 19 2.19 -5.10 -32.25
CA VAL A 19 3.49 -4.67 -31.73
C VAL A 19 3.39 -4.58 -30.22
N SER A 20 4.25 -5.33 -29.52
CA SER A 20 4.23 -5.40 -28.07
C SER A 20 4.50 -4.01 -27.50
N ALA A 21 3.53 -3.46 -26.77
CA ALA A 21 3.62 -2.15 -26.11
C ALA A 21 4.73 -2.07 -25.03
N CYS A 22 5.50 -3.14 -24.85
CA CYS A 22 6.60 -3.22 -23.89
C CYS A 22 7.86 -2.46 -24.32
N ASP A 23 8.00 -2.07 -25.59
CA ASP A 23 9.23 -1.43 -26.10
C ASP A 23 9.33 0.07 -25.78
N VAL A 24 8.23 0.68 -25.29
CA VAL A 24 8.19 2.10 -24.92
C VAL A 24 8.75 2.34 -23.51
N LEU A 25 8.88 1.30 -22.69
CA LEU A 25 9.36 1.38 -21.30
C LEU A 25 10.83 1.00 -21.13
N THR A 26 11.46 0.48 -22.19
CA THR A 26 12.86 0.05 -22.20
C THR A 26 13.84 1.15 -21.73
N PRO A 27 13.68 2.45 -22.09
CA PRO A 27 14.69 3.46 -21.74
C PRO A 27 14.76 3.86 -20.26
N LEU A 28 13.71 3.61 -19.46
CA LEU A 28 13.70 4.04 -18.04
C LEU A 28 14.23 2.99 -17.07
N SER A 29 14.51 1.78 -17.55
CA SER A 29 15.00 0.69 -16.70
C SER A 29 16.51 0.69 -16.50
N GLN A 30 17.25 1.56 -17.21
CA GLN A 30 18.71 1.47 -17.30
C GLN A 30 19.49 2.50 -16.48
N ASP A 31 18.83 3.47 -15.85
CA ASP A 31 19.52 4.42 -14.97
C ASP A 31 18.72 4.65 -13.69
N THR A 32 18.82 3.68 -12.78
CA THR A 32 18.49 3.93 -11.38
C THR A 32 19.72 3.62 -10.54
N GLY A 33 20.70 4.51 -10.61
CA GLY A 33 21.75 4.66 -9.57
C GLY A 33 21.19 5.05 -8.19
N LEU A 34 19.90 4.78 -7.95
CA LEU A 34 19.22 5.06 -6.70
C LEU A 34 19.37 3.85 -5.78
N PRO A 35 19.73 4.05 -4.50
CA PRO A 35 19.79 2.96 -3.55
C PRO A 35 18.43 2.28 -3.46
N THR A 36 18.45 0.95 -3.41
CA THR A 36 17.21 0.19 -3.20
C THR A 36 16.55 0.66 -1.89
N SER A 37 15.22 0.69 -1.85
CA SER A 37 14.47 1.04 -0.63
C SER A 37 14.93 0.21 0.59
N GLY A 38 15.31 -1.05 0.36
CA GLY A 38 15.90 -1.92 1.38
C GLY A 38 17.26 -1.45 1.90
N ALA A 39 18.13 -0.92 1.03
CA ALA A 39 19.43 -0.38 1.43
C ALA A 39 19.27 0.87 2.32
N VAL A 40 18.32 1.75 1.99
CA VAL A 40 17.98 2.92 2.81
C VAL A 40 17.45 2.48 4.17
N ALA A 41 16.48 1.56 4.20
CA ALA A 41 15.91 1.05 5.45
C ALA A 41 16.93 0.31 6.34
N ALA A 42 17.88 -0.41 5.74
CA ALA A 42 18.97 -1.05 6.47
C ALA A 42 19.88 0.00 7.15
N ARG A 43 20.28 1.05 6.42
CA ARG A 43 21.11 2.12 6.95
C ARG A 43 20.44 2.87 8.10
N VAL A 44 19.15 3.18 7.97
CA VAL A 44 18.37 3.83 9.04
C VAL A 44 18.32 2.95 10.30
N ARG A 45 18.09 1.64 10.17
CA ARG A 45 18.08 0.70 11.31
C ARG A 45 19.45 0.59 11.98
N GLN A 46 20.53 0.61 11.20
CA GLN A 46 21.89 0.57 11.72
C GLN A 46 22.21 1.85 12.52
N GLN A 47 21.90 3.02 11.97
CA GLN A 47 22.11 4.30 12.66
C GLN A 47 21.35 4.37 13.98
N MET A 48 20.09 3.88 14.02
CA MET A 48 19.31 3.83 15.26
C MET A 48 19.94 2.92 16.33
N ARG A 49 20.57 1.80 15.93
CA ARG A 49 21.28 0.91 16.86
C ARG A 49 22.55 1.52 17.41
N GLU A 50 23.32 2.20 16.56
CA GLU A 50 24.53 2.93 16.96
C GLU A 50 24.18 4.06 17.94
N ASN A 51 23.11 4.81 17.68
CA ASN A 51 22.66 5.90 18.55
C ASN A 51 22.03 5.40 19.87
N ALA A 52 21.42 4.21 19.86
CA ALA A 52 20.85 3.58 21.06
C ALA A 52 21.91 2.90 21.96
N SER A 53 23.17 2.83 21.54
CA SER A 53 24.26 2.18 22.28
C SER A 53 25.07 3.13 23.16
N SER A 54 24.65 4.40 23.32
CA SER A 54 25.22 5.30 24.33
C SER A 54 24.61 5.01 25.71
N PRO A 55 25.40 4.67 26.75
CA PRO A 55 24.88 4.30 28.08
C PRO A 55 24.32 5.48 28.89
N SER A 56 23.28 5.19 29.67
CA SER A 56 22.32 6.04 30.45
C SER A 56 22.93 6.94 31.55
N PRO A 57 22.16 7.86 32.19
CA PRO A 57 21.47 7.43 33.41
C PRO A 57 20.04 7.99 33.64
N ALA A 58 19.23 7.17 34.31
CA ALA A 58 18.20 7.44 35.33
C ALA A 58 17.37 8.74 35.25
N SER A 59 16.04 8.58 35.22
CA SER A 59 15.09 9.21 36.20
C SER A 59 13.66 8.84 35.80
N SER A 60 12.95 8.11 36.68
CA SER A 60 11.49 8.28 36.74
C SER A 60 11.20 9.58 37.47
N PRO A 61 10.23 10.36 37.00
CA PRO A 61 9.14 10.69 37.90
C PRO A 61 7.78 10.45 37.26
N SER A 62 6.87 9.95 38.09
CA SER A 62 5.44 10.15 37.94
C SER A 62 5.16 11.64 37.72
N SER A 63 4.43 11.99 36.66
CA SER A 63 3.80 13.30 36.56
C SER A 63 2.56 13.23 35.67
N SER A 64 1.42 13.29 36.35
CA SER A 64 0.13 13.66 35.82
C SER A 64 0.24 15.03 35.16
N HIS A 65 0.11 15.11 33.83
CA HIS A 65 -0.09 16.38 33.15
C HIS A 65 -1.52 16.42 32.62
N SER A 66 -2.42 16.83 33.51
CA SER A 66 -3.57 17.63 33.12
C SER A 66 -3.02 18.95 32.58
N ASP A 67 -2.98 19.12 31.26
CA ASP A 67 -2.80 20.44 30.67
C ASP A 67 -4.13 20.92 30.13
N SER A 68 -4.75 21.79 30.94
CA SER A 68 -5.84 22.63 30.50
C SER A 68 -5.30 23.71 29.57
N ALA A 69 -5.92 23.77 28.40
CA ALA A 69 -6.38 24.98 27.75
C ALA A 69 -5.34 25.99 27.20
N THR A 70 -5.47 26.16 25.87
CA THR A 70 -5.44 27.43 25.13
C THR A 70 -4.08 27.93 24.66
N ARG A 71 -3.78 27.65 23.38
CA ARG A 71 -3.15 28.64 22.49
C ARG A 71 -3.99 28.76 21.23
N SER A 72 -4.76 29.85 21.17
CA SER A 72 -5.41 30.36 19.99
C SER A 72 -4.36 30.64 18.90
N GLY A 73 -4.59 30.12 17.69
CA GLY A 73 -3.70 30.30 16.55
C GLY A 73 -4.12 29.47 15.35
N GLY A 74 -5.10 29.97 14.59
CA GLY A 74 -5.47 29.47 13.25
C GLY A 74 -6.32 28.19 13.30
N GLU A 75 -7.64 28.36 13.22
CA GLU A 75 -8.63 27.28 13.25
C GLU A 75 -8.57 26.42 11.97
N LEU A 76 -7.61 25.50 11.93
CA LEU A 76 -7.86 24.19 11.32
C LEU A 76 -8.21 23.29 12.49
N SER A 77 -9.49 22.97 12.64
CA SER A 77 -9.97 22.04 13.66
C SER A 77 -9.04 20.83 13.70
N PRO A 78 -8.42 20.48 14.85
CA PRO A 78 -7.57 19.31 14.91
C PRO A 78 -8.43 18.10 14.56
N VAL A 79 -8.13 17.47 13.42
CA VAL A 79 -8.84 16.26 12.98
C VAL A 79 -8.66 15.23 14.09
N GLN A 80 -9.70 15.01 14.88
CA GLN A 80 -9.60 14.22 16.09
C GLN A 80 -10.10 12.83 15.77
N LYS A 81 -9.23 11.82 15.94
CA LYS A 81 -9.63 10.43 15.78
C LYS A 81 -10.80 10.13 16.71
N ARG A 82 -11.93 9.80 16.10
CA ARG A 82 -13.21 9.55 16.77
C ARG A 82 -13.36 8.08 17.15
N SER A 83 -13.05 7.17 16.22
CA SER A 83 -13.21 5.74 16.44
C SER A 83 -12.22 4.93 15.61
N GLU A 84 -11.92 3.72 16.07
CA GLU A 84 -11.17 2.71 15.33
C GLU A 84 -11.89 1.38 15.48
N THR A 85 -12.15 0.69 14.37
CA THR A 85 -12.81 -0.62 14.35
C THR A 85 -12.05 -1.59 13.47
N LEU A 86 -11.75 -2.77 14.00
CA LEU A 86 -11.13 -3.87 13.27
C LEU A 86 -12.18 -4.89 12.86
N LEU A 87 -12.36 -5.09 11.56
CA LEU A 87 -13.24 -6.11 11.00
C LEU A 87 -12.40 -7.29 10.50
N PRO A 88 -12.39 -8.42 11.21
CA PRO A 88 -11.77 -9.64 10.71
C PRO A 88 -12.58 -10.16 9.52
N MET A 89 -11.88 -10.67 8.52
CA MET A 89 -12.45 -11.22 7.29
C MET A 89 -11.70 -12.49 6.91
N GLY A 90 -12.34 -13.32 6.10
CA GLY A 90 -11.69 -14.46 5.49
C GLY A 90 -12.39 -14.93 4.23
N LYS A 91 -11.64 -15.62 3.38
CA LYS A 91 -12.13 -16.35 2.21
C LYS A 91 -11.56 -17.75 2.24
N ARG A 92 -12.45 -18.73 2.04
CA ARG A 92 -12.08 -20.11 1.82
C ARG A 92 -11.78 -20.32 0.33
N GLU A 93 -10.66 -20.97 0.04
CA GLU A 93 -10.22 -21.36 -1.30
C GLU A 93 -9.80 -22.84 -1.22
N GLY A 94 -10.72 -23.73 -1.61
CA GLY A 94 -10.57 -25.17 -1.37
C GLY A 94 -10.43 -25.46 0.13
N ASP A 95 -9.32 -26.12 0.50
CA ASP A 95 -8.98 -26.44 1.89
C ASP A 95 -8.22 -25.32 2.60
N ALA A 96 -7.75 -24.32 1.86
CA ALA A 96 -7.05 -23.17 2.43
C ALA A 96 -8.04 -22.08 2.88
N VAL A 97 -7.73 -21.44 4.01
CA VAL A 97 -8.44 -20.25 4.48
C VAL A 97 -7.48 -19.08 4.47
N ARG A 98 -7.76 -18.08 3.62
CA ARG A 98 -7.07 -16.79 3.66
C ARG A 98 -7.83 -15.86 4.58
N THR A 99 -7.15 -15.32 5.59
CA THR A 99 -7.72 -14.33 6.52
C THR A 99 -7.07 -12.97 6.32
N TRP A 100 -7.82 -11.90 6.55
CA TRP A 100 -7.33 -10.52 6.58
C TRP A 100 -8.16 -9.69 7.55
N ARG A 101 -7.70 -8.49 7.90
CA ARG A 101 -8.47 -7.56 8.72
C ARG A 101 -8.58 -6.21 8.03
N ARG A 102 -9.76 -5.58 8.11
CA ARG A 102 -9.97 -4.19 7.71
C ARG A 102 -9.94 -3.31 8.96
N MET A 103 -9.17 -2.23 8.90
CA MET A 103 -9.15 -1.19 9.94
C MET A 103 -9.93 0.00 9.43
N ILE A 104 -11.00 0.37 10.15
CA ILE A 104 -11.81 1.56 9.88
C ILE A 104 -11.45 2.57 10.93
N VAL A 105 -11.04 3.78 10.51
CA VAL A 105 -10.74 4.89 11.41
C VAL A 105 -11.63 6.06 11.04
N GLU A 106 -12.47 6.50 11.97
CA GLU A 106 -13.28 7.70 11.81
C GLU A 106 -12.55 8.87 12.46
N TYR A 107 -12.60 10.03 11.81
CA TYR A 107 -12.10 11.29 12.35
C TYR A 107 -13.28 12.27 12.50
N ARG A 108 -13.16 13.19 13.45
CA ARG A 108 -14.04 14.35 13.64
C ARG A 108 -13.39 15.59 13.07
#